data_AF-A0A2K3NDM9-F1
#
_entry.id   AF-A0A2K3NDM9-F1
#
_cell.length_a   1.000
_cell.length_b   1.000
_cell.length_c   1.000
_cell.angle_alpha   90.00
_cell.angle_beta   90.00
_cell.angle_gamma   90.00
#
_symmetry.space_group_name_H-M   'P 1'
#
loop_
_entity.id
_entity.type
_entity.pdbx_description
1 polymer ?
#
loop_
_entity_poly.entity_id
_entity_poly.type
_entity_poly.pdbx_seq_one_letter_code
_entity_poly.pdbx_strand_id
1 'polypeptide(L)'
;MTICSSPSSSSSSSSSNNSKTWIIHGIVAGVAIVAAASGAHAYFRRFNKFRSRVVGIIPARFASSRFSGKPLVQILGKPMIQRTWERAKLAASLDHVVVATDDERIADCCRTFGADVIMTSESCRNGTERCNEALEKLGKKYDIVVNIQGDEPLVEPEIIDGVVKALQ
;
A
#
# COMPACT_ATOMS: atom_id res chain seq x y z
N MET A 1 50.11 30.45 -66.74
CA MET A 1 50.67 29.29 -66.02
C MET A 1 49.63 28.18 -66.10
N THR A 2 49.66 27.44 -67.20
CA THR A 2 50.21 26.06 -67.28
C THR A 2 49.09 25.08 -66.92
N ILE A 3 48.22 24.74 -67.88
CA ILE A 3 48.32 23.56 -68.79
C ILE A 3 47.85 22.30 -68.05
N CYS A 4 46.63 21.82 -68.34
CA CYS A 4 46.31 20.66 -69.22
C CYS A 4 46.84 19.32 -68.64
N SER A 5 46.14 18.20 -68.68
CA SER A 5 45.36 17.63 -69.79
C SER A 5 44.42 16.51 -69.30
N SER A 6 43.35 16.32 -70.08
CA SER A 6 42.40 15.19 -70.15
C SER A 6 43.10 13.85 -70.54
N PRO A 7 42.41 12.76 -70.96
CA PRO A 7 41.01 12.29 -70.82
C PRO A 7 40.95 10.77 -70.45
N SER A 8 39.77 10.14 -70.69
CA SER A 8 39.56 8.70 -71.00
C SER A 8 39.67 7.72 -69.81
N SER A 9 38.94 6.61 -69.71
CA SER A 9 38.13 5.85 -70.67
C SER A 9 37.33 4.78 -69.90
N SER A 10 36.14 4.48 -70.44
CA SER A 10 35.43 3.19 -70.55
C SER A 10 35.79 1.97 -69.68
N SER A 11 34.77 1.12 -69.59
CA SER A 11 34.80 -0.35 -69.46
C SER A 11 34.61 -0.82 -68.01
N SER A 12 33.41 -1.26 -67.61
CA SER A 12 32.55 -2.35 -68.05
C SER A 12 32.69 -3.56 -67.14
N SER A 13 31.52 -4.18 -66.96
CA SER A 13 31.29 -5.62 -66.90
C SER A 13 31.55 -6.39 -65.60
N SER A 14 30.48 -7.10 -65.26
CA SER A 14 30.41 -8.44 -64.70
C SER A 14 30.31 -8.51 -63.18
N SER A 15 29.09 -8.64 -62.67
CA SER A 15 28.35 -9.91 -62.58
C SER A 15 29.03 -10.87 -61.62
N SER A 16 28.45 -11.02 -60.43
CA SER A 16 28.20 -12.35 -59.90
C SER A 16 27.09 -12.30 -58.87
N ASN A 17 25.99 -12.97 -59.21
CA ASN A 17 24.90 -13.34 -58.33
C ASN A 17 25.44 -14.02 -57.07
N ASN A 18 24.93 -13.63 -55.90
CA ASN A 18 24.61 -14.63 -54.90
C ASN A 18 23.46 -14.15 -53.99
N SER A 19 22.29 -14.13 -54.60
CA SER A 19 21.05 -14.58 -53.97
C SER A 19 21.29 -15.87 -53.19
N LYS A 20 21.62 -15.82 -51.88
CA LYS A 20 21.60 -16.98 -50.93
C LYS A 20 22.06 -16.67 -49.48
N THR A 21 21.66 -15.57 -48.83
CA THR A 21 22.12 -15.36 -47.42
C THR A 21 21.09 -14.83 -46.42
N TRP A 22 19.83 -14.59 -46.80
CA TRP A 22 18.85 -13.97 -45.87
C TRP A 22 17.89 -14.91 -45.14
N ILE A 23 18.06 -16.25 -45.21
CA ILE A 23 17.07 -17.17 -44.60
C ILE A 23 17.51 -17.79 -43.25
N ILE A 24 18.76 -17.66 -42.81
CA ILE A 24 19.25 -18.43 -41.64
C ILE A 24 19.48 -17.58 -40.37
N HIS A 25 18.92 -16.36 -40.28
CA HIS A 25 18.94 -15.57 -39.03
C HIS A 25 17.58 -15.37 -38.36
N GLY A 26 16.49 -15.95 -38.90
CA GLY A 26 15.13 -15.68 -38.43
C GLY A 26 14.66 -16.48 -37.19
N ILE A 27 15.36 -17.53 -36.77
CA ILE A 27 14.80 -18.48 -35.77
C ILE A 27 15.32 -18.25 -34.35
N VAL A 28 16.47 -17.59 -34.15
CA VAL A 28 17.05 -17.43 -32.80
C VAL A 28 16.41 -16.27 -32.01
N ALA A 29 15.77 -15.29 -32.67
CA ALA A 29 15.11 -14.17 -31.98
C ALA A 29 13.72 -14.52 -31.43
N GLY A 30 13.05 -15.57 -31.92
CA GLY A 30 11.67 -15.91 -31.54
C GLY A 30 11.54 -16.56 -30.16
N VAL A 31 12.50 -17.40 -29.76
CA VAL A 31 12.44 -18.14 -28.48
C VAL A 31 12.82 -17.24 -27.29
N ALA A 32 13.71 -16.27 -27.50
CA ALA A 32 14.08 -15.31 -26.46
C ALA A 32 12.91 -14.38 -26.07
N ILE A 33 12.05 -14.01 -27.01
CA ILE A 33 10.93 -13.09 -26.73
C ILE A 33 9.79 -13.80 -25.99
N VAL A 34 9.51 -15.08 -26.27
CA VAL A 34 8.43 -15.81 -25.56
C VAL A 34 8.86 -16.22 -24.15
N ALA A 35 10.12 -16.63 -23.96
CA ALA A 35 10.67 -16.86 -22.63
C ALA A 35 10.83 -15.54 -21.84
N ALA A 36 11.16 -14.45 -22.51
CA ALA A 36 11.19 -13.12 -21.90
C ALA A 36 9.80 -12.54 -21.68
N ALA A 37 8.72 -12.95 -22.35
CA ALA A 37 7.37 -12.47 -22.05
C ALA A 37 6.85 -13.07 -20.74
N SER A 38 7.00 -14.38 -20.55
CA SER A 38 6.68 -15.06 -19.27
C SER A 38 7.62 -14.64 -18.14
N GLY A 39 8.91 -14.49 -18.45
CA GLY A 39 9.94 -14.01 -17.55
C GLY A 39 9.78 -12.53 -17.19
N ALA A 40 9.44 -11.66 -18.15
CA ALA A 40 9.17 -10.24 -17.93
C ALA A 40 7.88 -10.05 -17.16
N HIS A 41 6.85 -10.87 -17.38
CA HIS A 41 5.63 -10.81 -16.58
C HIS A 41 5.88 -11.24 -15.12
N ALA A 42 6.72 -12.26 -14.89
CA ALA A 42 7.17 -12.64 -13.54
C ALA A 42 8.14 -11.62 -12.92
N TYR A 43 9.00 -10.99 -13.73
CA TYR A 43 9.96 -9.96 -13.34
C TYR A 43 9.27 -8.63 -13.00
N PHE A 44 8.29 -8.20 -13.79
CA PHE A 44 7.43 -7.05 -13.47
C PHE A 44 6.57 -7.35 -12.23
N ARG A 45 6.05 -8.57 -12.08
CA ARG A 45 5.30 -8.97 -10.88
C ARG A 45 6.18 -9.04 -9.63
N ARG A 46 7.49 -9.28 -9.78
CA ARG A 46 8.50 -9.22 -8.71
C ARG A 46 8.79 -7.77 -8.28
N PHE A 47 8.70 -6.82 -9.20
CA PHE A 47 8.92 -5.39 -8.95
C PHE A 47 7.69 -4.64 -8.43
N ASN A 48 6.49 -5.17 -8.67
CA ASN A 48 5.28 -4.73 -7.99
C ASN A 48 5.29 -5.28 -6.56
N LYS A 49 6.26 -4.85 -5.74
CA LYS A 49 6.27 -5.05 -4.29
C LYS A 49 4.96 -4.44 -3.80
N PHE A 50 3.94 -5.29 -3.64
CA PHE A 50 2.66 -4.89 -3.08
C PHE A 50 2.96 -4.20 -1.76
N ARG A 51 2.68 -2.88 -1.67
CA ARG A 51 2.73 -2.22 -0.37
C ARG A 51 1.66 -2.93 0.47
N SER A 52 2.05 -3.46 1.62
CA SER A 52 1.14 -4.12 2.54
C SER A 52 -0.06 -3.22 2.79
N ARG A 53 -1.29 -3.76 2.69
CA ARG A 53 -2.48 -3.01 3.09
C ARG A 53 -2.56 -2.97 4.61
N VAL A 54 -2.73 -1.78 5.17
CA VAL A 54 -2.62 -1.56 6.61
C VAL A 54 -3.88 -0.89 7.14
N VAL A 55 -4.42 -1.43 8.23
CA VAL A 55 -5.53 -0.82 8.97
C VAL A 55 -5.09 -0.48 10.39
N GLY A 56 -5.39 0.74 10.81
CA GLY A 56 -5.35 1.14 12.22
C GLY A 56 -6.70 0.87 12.86
N ILE A 57 -6.72 0.13 13.97
CA ILE A 57 -7.93 -0.13 14.75
C ILE A 57 -7.73 0.48 16.13
N ILE A 58 -8.66 1.35 16.52
CA ILE A 58 -8.67 2.01 17.83
C ILE A 58 -9.73 1.34 18.71
N PRO A 59 -9.35 0.40 19.60
CA PRO A 59 -10.32 -0.22 20.51
C PRO A 59 -10.74 0.78 21.59
N ALA A 60 -12.05 0.90 21.82
CA ALA A 60 -12.62 1.76 22.84
C ALA A 60 -13.77 1.05 23.55
N ARG A 61 -13.75 1.07 24.89
CA ARG A 61 -14.81 0.54 25.75
C ARG A 61 -15.27 1.60 26.74
N PHE A 62 -16.56 1.61 27.06
CA PHE A 62 -17.07 2.50 28.09
C PHE A 62 -16.79 1.95 29.50
N ALA A 63 -17.02 0.65 29.70
CA ALA A 63 -16.86 -0.05 30.96
C ALA A 63 -15.37 -0.35 31.27
N SER A 64 -14.67 0.63 31.83
CA SER A 64 -13.35 0.44 32.44
C SER A 64 -13.44 0.58 33.96
N SER A 65 -12.95 -0.42 34.70
CA SER A 65 -13.02 -0.44 36.18
C SER A 65 -12.21 0.67 36.85
N ARG A 66 -11.17 1.20 36.19
CA ARG A 66 -10.30 2.25 36.73
C ARG A 66 -10.68 3.65 36.28
N PHE A 67 -11.34 3.78 35.13
CA PHE A 67 -11.76 5.07 34.58
C PHE A 67 -12.93 4.89 33.61
N SER A 68 -14.15 4.86 34.14
CA SER A 68 -15.36 4.72 33.34
C SER A 68 -15.56 5.91 32.40
N GLY A 69 -15.97 5.64 31.16
CA GLY A 69 -16.20 6.68 30.15
C GLY A 69 -14.93 7.38 29.64
N LYS A 70 -13.73 6.84 29.95
CA LYS A 70 -12.42 7.41 29.55
C LYS A 70 -12.36 7.89 28.09
N PRO A 71 -12.84 7.15 27.07
CA PRO A 71 -12.78 7.61 25.67
C PRO A 71 -13.52 8.93 25.40
N LEU A 72 -14.58 9.22 26.17
CA LEU A 72 -15.45 10.39 25.99
C LEU A 72 -15.01 11.60 26.82
N VAL A 73 -13.98 11.46 27.64
CA VAL A 73 -13.45 12.54 28.48
C VAL A 73 -12.97 13.67 27.59
N GLN A 74 -13.39 14.89 27.93
CA GLN A 74 -13.02 16.09 27.20
C GLN A 74 -11.61 16.52 27.57
N ILE A 75 -10.75 16.64 26.57
CA ILE A 75 -9.42 17.23 26.66
C ILE A 75 -9.45 18.47 25.77
N LEU A 76 -9.35 19.66 26.36
CA LEU A 76 -9.38 20.95 25.65
C LEU A 76 -10.49 21.01 24.58
N GLY A 77 -11.72 20.67 24.96
CA GLY A 77 -12.91 20.75 24.10
C GLY A 77 -13.08 19.64 23.06
N LYS A 78 -12.25 18.59 23.06
CA LYS A 78 -12.45 17.39 22.23
C LYS A 78 -12.43 16.12 23.08
N PRO A 79 -13.28 15.12 22.81
CA PRO A 79 -13.16 13.78 23.38
C PRO A 79 -11.75 13.21 23.19
N MET A 80 -11.25 12.48 24.19
CA MET A 80 -9.95 11.79 24.13
C MET A 80 -9.84 10.91 22.88
N ILE A 81 -10.89 10.13 22.59
CA ILE A 81 -10.93 9.23 21.42
C ILE A 81 -10.83 9.98 20.09
N GLN A 82 -11.43 11.18 20.01
CA GLN A 82 -11.32 12.02 18.82
C GLN A 82 -9.87 12.44 18.58
N ARG A 83 -9.15 12.82 19.64
CA ARG A 83 -7.74 13.21 19.52
C ARG A 83 -6.88 12.05 19.03
N THR A 84 -7.04 10.87 19.62
CA THR A 84 -6.34 9.66 19.18
C THR A 84 -6.62 9.36 17.71
N TRP A 85 -7.90 9.41 17.28
CA TRP A 85 -8.27 9.17 15.88
C TRP A 85 -7.71 10.22 14.92
N GLU A 86 -7.78 11.51 15.29
CA GLU A 86 -7.20 12.60 14.49
C GLU A 86 -5.68 12.40 14.30
N ARG A 87 -4.96 11.99 15.35
CA ARG A 87 -3.53 11.69 15.27
C ARG A 87 -3.26 10.46 14.43
N ALA A 88 -3.98 9.36 14.65
CA ALA A 88 -3.82 8.12 13.87
C ALA A 88 -4.03 8.34 12.36
N LYS A 89 -5.01 9.18 11.97
CA LYS A 89 -5.28 9.52 10.57
C LYS A 89 -4.16 10.28 9.87
N LEU A 90 -3.23 10.88 10.60
CA LEU A 90 -2.07 11.57 10.01
C LEU A 90 -0.94 10.60 9.64
N ALA A 91 -1.01 9.33 10.05
CA ALA A 91 0.00 8.33 9.71
C ALA A 91 -0.06 7.99 8.21
N ALA A 92 1.07 8.09 7.51
CA ALA A 92 1.15 7.90 6.06
C ALA A 92 1.11 6.41 5.64
N SER A 93 1.28 5.51 6.60
CA SER A 93 1.31 4.07 6.39
C SER A 93 -0.06 3.39 6.46
N LEU A 94 -1.07 4.04 7.06
CA LEU A 94 -2.41 3.49 7.25
C LEU A 94 -3.30 3.77 6.04
N ASP A 95 -3.90 2.73 5.45
CA ASP A 95 -4.89 2.88 4.37
C ASP A 95 -6.29 3.15 4.93
N HIS A 96 -6.53 2.78 6.19
CA HIS A 96 -7.84 2.90 6.84
C HIS A 96 -7.66 3.01 8.37
N VAL A 97 -8.50 3.81 9.01
CA VAL A 97 -8.52 3.97 10.48
C VAL A 97 -9.94 3.83 10.97
N VAL A 98 -10.19 2.87 11.86
CA VAL A 98 -11.52 2.62 12.44
C VAL A 98 -11.48 2.64 13.95
N VAL A 99 -12.60 3.01 14.57
CA VAL A 99 -12.84 2.83 16.00
C VAL A 99 -13.65 1.55 16.20
N ALA A 100 -13.18 0.66 17.06
CA ALA A 100 -13.88 -0.57 17.42
C ALA A 100 -14.47 -0.42 18.83
N THR A 101 -15.79 -0.47 18.96
CA THR A 101 -16.46 -0.25 20.24
C THR A 101 -17.70 -1.11 20.43
N ASP A 102 -18.05 -1.39 21.68
CA ASP A 102 -19.25 -2.10 22.10
C ASP A 102 -20.33 -1.14 22.61
N ASP A 103 -20.04 0.16 22.70
CA ASP A 103 -20.91 1.15 23.31
C ASP A 103 -21.40 2.17 22.28
N GLU A 104 -22.72 2.28 22.11
CA GLU A 104 -23.33 3.21 21.15
C GLU A 104 -23.02 4.67 21.45
N ARG A 105 -22.79 5.07 22.70
CA ARG A 105 -22.44 6.48 23.01
C ARG A 105 -21.05 6.83 22.46
N ILE A 106 -20.12 5.88 22.53
CA ILE A 106 -18.80 6.02 21.90
C ILE A 106 -18.96 6.04 20.39
N ALA A 107 -19.76 5.12 19.83
CA ALA A 107 -19.99 5.05 18.40
C ALA A 107 -20.58 6.35 17.84
N ASP A 108 -21.63 6.86 18.47
CA ASP A 108 -22.29 8.11 18.10
C ASP A 108 -21.33 9.30 18.21
N CYS A 109 -20.59 9.41 19.31
CA CYS A 109 -19.55 10.42 19.44
C CYS A 109 -18.54 10.35 18.29
N CYS A 110 -18.07 9.15 17.93
CA CYS A 110 -17.10 8.94 16.85
C CYS A 110 -17.64 9.34 15.48
N ARG A 111 -18.90 8.99 15.19
CA ARG A 111 -19.58 9.36 13.94
C ARG A 111 -19.66 10.88 13.77
N THR A 112 -19.82 11.66 14.85
CA THR A 112 -19.92 13.14 14.75
C THR A 112 -18.68 13.83 14.18
N PHE A 113 -17.49 13.23 14.33
CA PHE A 113 -16.24 13.74 13.76
C PHE A 113 -15.76 12.94 12.54
N GLY A 114 -16.61 12.08 11.99
CA GLY A 114 -16.36 11.35 10.74
C GLY A 114 -15.46 10.13 10.88
N ALA A 115 -15.35 9.55 12.09
CA ALA A 115 -14.69 8.26 12.24
C ALA A 115 -15.58 7.11 11.76
N ASP A 116 -14.97 6.17 11.04
CA ASP A 116 -15.57 4.88 10.77
C ASP A 116 -15.61 4.05 12.04
N VAL A 117 -16.78 3.51 12.38
CA VAL A 117 -17.00 2.76 13.62
C VAL A 117 -17.45 1.35 13.31
N ILE A 118 -16.80 0.37 13.95
CA ILE A 118 -17.20 -1.03 13.94
C ILE A 118 -17.72 -1.40 15.31
N MET A 119 -19.00 -1.77 15.37
CA MET A 119 -19.59 -2.29 16.59
C MET A 119 -19.06 -3.70 16.86
N THR A 120 -18.46 -3.91 18.03
CA THR A 120 -17.90 -5.18 18.51
C THR A 120 -18.67 -5.72 19.71
N SER A 121 -18.48 -6.98 20.06
CA SER A 121 -19.13 -7.60 21.21
C SER A 121 -18.59 -7.05 22.54
N GLU A 122 -19.47 -6.95 23.53
CA GLU A 122 -19.08 -6.72 24.93
C GLU A 122 -18.25 -7.89 25.50
N SER A 123 -18.30 -9.07 24.85
CA SER A 123 -17.54 -10.25 25.27
C SER A 123 -16.05 -10.17 25.00
N CYS A 124 -15.56 -9.20 24.22
CA CYS A 124 -14.12 -9.01 24.00
C CYS A 124 -13.42 -8.70 25.33
N ARG A 125 -12.51 -9.59 25.74
CA ARG A 125 -11.85 -9.51 27.06
C ARG A 125 -10.81 -8.38 27.13
N ASN A 126 -10.27 -7.99 25.98
CA ASN A 126 -9.21 -7.01 25.86
C ASN A 126 -9.27 -6.29 24.50
N GLY A 127 -8.42 -5.27 24.34
CA GLY A 127 -8.35 -4.48 23.11
C GLY A 127 -7.92 -5.28 21.88
N THR A 128 -7.09 -6.31 22.05
CA THR A 128 -6.62 -7.16 20.94
C THR A 128 -7.74 -8.04 20.37
N GLU A 129 -8.51 -8.71 21.22
CA GLU A 129 -9.69 -9.48 20.80
C GLU A 129 -10.70 -8.59 20.08
N ARG A 130 -10.88 -7.36 20.58
CA ARG A 130 -11.74 -6.36 19.95
C ARG A 130 -11.25 -5.96 18.56
N CYS A 131 -9.94 -5.76 18.41
CA CYS A 131 -9.35 -5.49 17.10
C CYS A 131 -9.55 -6.66 16.14
N ASN A 132 -9.42 -7.91 16.63
CA ASN A 132 -9.67 -9.09 15.82
C ASN A 132 -11.13 -9.17 15.35
N GLU A 133 -12.10 -8.99 16.25
CA GLU A 133 -13.51 -9.00 15.88
C GLU A 133 -13.86 -7.87 14.90
N ALA A 134 -13.28 -6.67 15.10
CA ALA A 134 -13.47 -5.57 14.16
C ALA A 134 -12.88 -5.86 12.77
N LEU A 135 -11.71 -6.52 12.72
CA LEU A 135 -11.09 -6.96 11.47
C LEU A 135 -11.98 -7.97 10.72
N GLU A 136 -12.54 -8.95 11.43
CA GLU A 136 -13.47 -9.93 10.85
C GLU A 136 -14.71 -9.24 10.27
N LYS A 137 -15.29 -8.28 11.00
CA LYS A 137 -16.47 -7.52 10.58
C LYS A 137 -16.20 -6.55 9.42
N LEU A 138 -14.96 -6.07 9.26
CA LEU A 138 -14.59 -5.20 8.13
C LEU A 138 -14.69 -5.92 6.78
N GLY A 139 -14.59 -7.26 6.74
CA GLY A 139 -14.73 -8.06 5.52
C GLY A 139 -13.68 -7.74 4.44
N LYS A 140 -12.61 -7.01 4.79
CA LYS A 140 -11.53 -6.58 3.89
C LYS A 140 -10.23 -7.27 4.28
N LYS A 141 -9.41 -7.59 3.28
CA LYS A 141 -8.08 -8.16 3.49
C LYS A 141 -7.06 -7.06 3.75
N TYR A 142 -6.49 -7.06 4.95
CA TYR A 142 -5.32 -6.28 5.34
C TYR A 142 -4.16 -7.23 5.64
N ASP A 143 -2.95 -6.79 5.33
CA ASP A 143 -1.72 -7.54 5.57
C ASP A 143 -1.13 -7.19 6.96
N ILE A 144 -1.39 -5.96 7.43
CA ILE A 144 -0.95 -5.47 8.75
C ILE A 144 -2.13 -4.82 9.47
N VAL A 145 -2.30 -5.13 10.75
CA VAL A 145 -3.26 -4.49 11.65
C VAL A 145 -2.50 -3.80 12.77
N VAL A 146 -2.68 -2.48 12.90
CA VAL A 146 -2.09 -1.71 13.98
C VAL A 146 -3.15 -1.46 15.05
N ASN A 147 -2.93 -2.02 16.24
CA ASN A 147 -3.76 -1.78 17.42
C ASN A 147 -3.33 -0.46 18.09
N ILE A 148 -4.10 0.60 17.91
CA ILE A 148 -3.78 1.96 18.37
C ILE A 148 -4.61 2.24 19.63
N GLN A 149 -3.98 2.38 20.80
CA GLN A 149 -4.75 2.51 22.03
C GLN A 149 -5.57 3.80 22.07
N GLY A 150 -6.88 3.68 22.32
CA GLY A 150 -7.83 4.81 22.32
C GLY A 150 -7.55 5.90 23.36
N ASP A 151 -6.69 5.60 24.34
CA ASP A 151 -6.29 6.50 25.42
C ASP A 151 -4.92 7.15 25.27
N GLU A 152 -4.36 7.12 24.05
CA GLU A 152 -3.12 7.80 23.68
C GLU A 152 -3.40 9.04 22.80
N PRO A 153 -4.02 10.12 23.34
CA PRO A 153 -4.43 11.29 22.55
C PRO A 153 -3.27 12.09 21.94
N LEU A 154 -2.03 11.76 22.34
CA LEU A 154 -0.79 12.39 21.90
C LEU A 154 0.07 11.46 21.05
N VAL A 155 -0.46 10.31 20.61
CA VAL A 155 0.29 9.38 19.75
C VAL A 155 0.87 10.12 18.55
N GLU A 156 2.14 9.89 18.28
CA GLU A 156 2.85 10.47 17.15
C GLU A 156 2.63 9.61 15.91
N PRO A 157 2.15 10.16 14.79
CA PRO A 157 1.95 9.43 13.53
C PRO A 157 3.21 8.68 13.09
N GLU A 158 4.39 9.24 13.34
CA GLU A 158 5.69 8.69 12.99
C GLU A 158 5.98 7.38 13.75
N ILE A 159 5.43 7.20 14.96
CA ILE A 159 5.54 5.95 15.72
C ILE A 159 4.74 4.85 15.02
N ILE A 160 3.51 5.16 14.58
CA ILE A 160 2.67 4.23 13.83
C ILE A 160 3.37 3.83 12.53
N ASP A 161 3.88 4.81 11.79
CA ASP A 161 4.61 4.58 10.54
C ASP A 161 5.88 3.76 10.75
N GLY A 162 6.61 4.01 11.84
CA GLY A 162 7.79 3.24 12.24
C GLY A 162 7.47 1.77 12.53
N VAL A 163 6.39 1.49 13.27
CA VAL A 163 5.93 0.12 13.55
C VAL A 163 5.56 -0.60 12.26
N VAL A 164 4.79 0.04 11.38
CA VAL A 164 4.40 -0.56 10.10
C VAL A 164 5.62 -0.84 9.23
N LYS A 165 6.56 0.09 9.16
CA LYS A 165 7.81 -0.07 8.39
C LYS A 165 8.64 -1.25 8.88
N ALA A 166 8.65 -1.54 10.17
CA ALA A 166 9.39 -2.67 10.74
C ALA A 166 8.77 -4.05 10.40
N LEU A 167 7.52 -4.08 9.92
CA LEU A 167 6.78 -5.31 9.60
C LEU A 167 6.72 -5.61 8.07
N GLN A 168 7.38 -4.81 7.23
CA GLN A 168 7.38 -4.90 5.75
C GLN A 168 8.75 -5.27 5.15
#